data_AF-J3GB74-F1
#
_entry.id   AF-J3GB74-F1
#
_cell.length_a   1.000
_cell.length_b   1.000
_cell.length_c   1.000
_cell.angle_alpha   90.00
_cell.angle_beta   90.00
_cell.angle_gamma   90.00
#
_symmetry.space_group_name_H-M   'P 1'
#
loop_
_entity.id
_entity.type
_entity.pdbx_description
1 polymer ?
#
loop_
_entity_poly.entity_id
_entity_poly.type
_entity_poly.pdbx_seq_one_letter_code
_entity_poly.pdbx_strand_id
1 'polypeptide(L)'
;MLFVSFFGLLMLYNNFTDYSTSYEYISHILSMDTTNGRKKYSYRAITSAMLHHRIYWLIITLEVVYTICCLLGTYYLYKNINTSPEQFHEAKKPALIGLLIALFLYYVGFQVIGIEWFNMDESKTWSYKDRSQHIIDFIFPLLIYIAIKIEH
;
A
#
# COMPACT_ATOMS: atom_id res chain seq x y z
N MET A 1 2.86 15.24 -2.05
CA MET A 1 1.61 14.57 -2.50
C MET A 1 1.57 14.28 -3.98
N LEU A 2 1.97 15.21 -4.86
CA LEU A 2 2.00 14.95 -6.31
C LEU A 2 2.76 13.68 -6.70
N PHE A 3 3.99 13.50 -6.19
CA PHE A 3 4.80 12.30 -6.47
C PHE A 3 4.14 10.99 -6.01
N VAL A 4 3.55 10.96 -4.80
CA VAL A 4 2.80 9.80 -4.31
C VAL A 4 1.59 9.50 -5.18
N SER A 5 0.89 10.54 -5.64
CA SER A 5 -0.29 10.39 -6.48
C SER A 5 0.08 9.84 -7.85
N PHE A 6 1.18 10.34 -8.44
CA PHE A 6 1.73 9.82 -9.69
C PHE A 6 2.18 8.36 -9.54
N PHE A 7 2.89 8.04 -8.46
CA PHE A 7 3.27 6.66 -8.14
C PHE A 7 2.04 5.74 -8.01
N GLY A 8 1.01 6.17 -7.26
CA GLY A 8 -0.24 5.42 -7.13
C GLY A 8 -0.93 5.16 -8.46
N LEU A 9 -1.00 6.16 -9.34
CA LEU A 9 -1.58 6.02 -10.68
C LEU A 9 -0.83 4.98 -11.54
N LEU A 10 0.50 5.01 -11.55
CA LEU A 10 1.30 4.02 -12.29
C LEU A 10 1.11 2.62 -11.73
N MET A 11 0.99 2.50 -10.41
CA MET A 11 0.78 1.21 -9.78
C MET A 11 -0.61 0.65 -10.08
N LEU A 12 -1.66 1.48 -10.03
CA LEU A 12 -3.00 1.09 -10.46
C LEU A 12 -3.00 0.66 -11.92
N TYR A 13 -2.35 1.43 -12.79
CA TYR A 13 -2.22 1.08 -14.20
C TYR A 13 -1.64 -0.33 -14.37
N ASN A 14 -0.51 -0.64 -13.71
CA ASN A 14 0.10 -1.96 -13.75
C ASN A 14 -0.81 -3.06 -13.21
N ASN A 15 -1.51 -2.82 -12.09
CA ASN A 15 -2.41 -3.81 -11.50
C ASN A 15 -3.65 -4.11 -12.38
N PHE A 16 -4.06 -3.16 -13.22
CA PHE A 16 -5.16 -3.37 -14.17
C PHE A 16 -4.68 -3.97 -15.51
N THR A 17 -3.51 -3.58 -16.01
CA THR A 17 -2.99 -4.08 -17.29
C THR A 17 -2.35 -5.45 -17.18
N ASP A 18 -1.72 -5.74 -16.04
CA ASP A 18 -1.05 -7.01 -15.76
C ASP A 18 -1.62 -7.67 -14.50
N TYR A 19 -2.94 -7.78 -14.46
CA TYR A 19 -3.69 -8.37 -13.34
C TYR A 19 -3.24 -9.79 -13.02
N SER A 20 -2.98 -10.62 -14.06
CA SER A 20 -2.57 -12.02 -13.88
C SER A 20 -1.27 -12.13 -13.11
N THR A 21 -0.26 -11.35 -13.49
CA THR A 21 1.06 -11.40 -12.83
C THR A 21 0.95 -10.92 -11.39
N SER A 22 0.27 -9.80 -11.14
CA SER A 22 0.08 -9.29 -9.78
C SER A 22 -0.74 -10.25 -8.91
N TYR A 23 -1.75 -10.94 -9.48
CA TYR A 23 -2.48 -11.99 -8.79
C TYR A 23 -1.59 -13.19 -8.45
N GLU A 24 -0.74 -13.64 -9.38
CA GLU A 24 0.17 -14.78 -9.16
C GLU A 24 1.10 -14.52 -7.98
N TYR A 25 1.65 -13.30 -7.85
CA TYR A 25 2.44 -12.91 -6.68
C TYR A 25 1.67 -13.13 -5.37
N ILE A 26 0.44 -12.62 -5.28
CA ILE A 26 -0.39 -12.77 -4.07
C ILE A 26 -0.75 -14.24 -3.83
N SER A 27 -1.10 -14.98 -4.88
CA SER A 27 -1.42 -16.41 -4.79
C SER A 27 -0.24 -17.22 -4.23
N HIS A 28 0.99 -16.99 -4.70
CA HIS A 28 2.19 -17.67 -4.22
C HIS A 28 2.54 -17.30 -2.78
N ILE A 29 2.41 -16.02 -2.41
CA ILE A 29 2.61 -15.56 -1.03
C ILE A 29 1.63 -16.27 -0.09
N LEU A 30 0.34 -16.23 -0.41
CA LEU A 30 -0.71 -16.82 0.42
C LEU A 30 -0.61 -18.35 0.49
N SER A 31 -0.19 -18.99 -0.60
CA SER A 31 -0.02 -20.45 -0.67
C SER A 31 1.25 -20.93 0.04
N MET A 32 2.21 -20.04 0.32
CA MET A 32 3.51 -20.36 0.92
C MET A 32 4.23 -21.53 0.23
N ASP A 33 4.05 -21.67 -1.09
CA ASP A 33 4.53 -22.84 -1.84
C ASP A 33 6.01 -22.76 -2.21
N THR A 34 6.57 -21.55 -2.16
CA THR A 34 7.98 -21.25 -2.43
C THR A 34 8.81 -20.94 -1.19
N THR A 35 8.26 -21.10 0.01
CA THR A 35 8.98 -20.87 1.27
C THR A 35 9.73 -22.13 1.72
N ASN A 36 10.91 -21.96 2.31
CA ASN A 36 11.80 -23.07 2.68
C ASN A 36 11.21 -23.88 3.85
N GLY A 37 10.41 -23.23 4.70
CA GLY A 37 9.76 -23.81 5.89
C GLY A 37 8.46 -24.57 5.65
N ARG A 38 8.10 -24.95 4.41
CA ARG A 38 6.77 -25.50 4.04
C ARG A 38 6.22 -26.56 4.98
N LYS A 39 7.05 -27.45 5.55
CA LYS A 39 6.59 -28.49 6.49
C LYS A 39 6.22 -27.99 7.90
N LYS A 40 6.81 -26.88 8.36
CA LYS A 40 6.62 -26.36 9.73
C LYS A 40 5.51 -25.31 9.81
N TYR A 41 5.29 -24.56 8.74
CA TYR A 41 4.34 -23.44 8.70
C TYR A 41 3.20 -23.62 7.70
N SER A 42 3.04 -24.80 7.08
CA SER A 42 1.98 -25.10 6.11
C SER A 42 0.56 -24.83 6.61
N TYR A 43 0.32 -24.93 7.93
CA TYR A 43 -1.01 -24.67 8.50
C TYR A 43 -1.49 -23.22 8.31
N ARG A 44 -0.58 -22.29 8.02
CA ARG A 44 -0.87 -20.87 7.77
C ARG A 44 -1.26 -20.60 6.32
N ALA A 45 -0.95 -21.52 5.41
CA ALA A 45 -1.15 -21.34 3.99
C ALA A 45 -2.64 -21.31 3.64
N ILE A 46 -3.01 -20.37 2.77
CA ILE A 46 -4.33 -20.32 2.15
C ILE A 46 -4.16 -20.91 0.76
N THR A 47 -4.85 -22.01 0.46
CA THR A 47 -4.76 -22.70 -0.84
C THR A 47 -6.00 -22.51 -1.72
N SER A 48 -7.04 -21.87 -1.19
CA SER A 48 -8.27 -21.59 -1.93
C SER A 48 -8.07 -20.43 -2.90
N ALA A 49 -8.12 -20.73 -4.21
CA ALA A 49 -8.06 -19.72 -5.27
C ALA A 49 -9.14 -18.63 -5.12
N MET A 50 -10.32 -18.99 -4.61
CA MET A 50 -11.40 -18.04 -4.35
C MET A 50 -11.02 -17.02 -3.25
N LEU A 51 -10.33 -17.47 -2.20
CA LEU A 51 -9.83 -16.58 -1.15
C LEU A 51 -8.68 -15.71 -1.66
N HIS A 52 -7.79 -16.24 -2.51
CA HIS A 52 -6.74 -15.46 -3.15
C HIS A 52 -7.33 -14.29 -3.94
N HIS A 53 -8.34 -14.53 -4.77
CA HIS A 53 -9.00 -13.47 -5.54
C HIS A 53 -9.65 -12.41 -4.63
N ARG A 54 -10.33 -12.84 -3.56
CA ARG A 54 -10.95 -11.90 -2.60
C ARG A 54 -9.93 -11.03 -1.89
N ILE A 55 -8.81 -11.60 -1.46
CA ILE A 55 -7.72 -10.85 -0.82
C ILE A 55 -7.09 -9.89 -1.83
N TYR A 56 -6.85 -10.35 -3.06
CA TYR A 56 -6.28 -9.49 -4.09
C TYR A 56 -7.21 -8.32 -4.47
N TRP A 57 -8.52 -8.55 -4.57
CA TRP A 57 -9.50 -7.47 -4.77
C TRP A 57 -9.53 -6.48 -3.61
N LEU A 58 -9.38 -6.94 -2.37
CA LEU A 58 -9.27 -6.05 -1.21
C LEU A 58 -8.02 -5.17 -1.33
N ILE A 59 -6.88 -5.74 -1.71
CA ILE A 59 -5.62 -5.00 -1.93
C ILE A 59 -5.83 -3.94 -3.01
N ILE A 60 -6.30 -4.30 -4.22
CA ILE A 60 -6.54 -3.34 -5.30
C ILE A 60 -7.52 -2.26 -4.86
N THR A 61 -8.59 -2.61 -4.14
CA THR A 61 -9.57 -1.63 -3.67
C THR A 61 -8.92 -0.60 -2.74
N LEU A 62 -8.09 -1.05 -1.79
CA LEU A 62 -7.34 -0.15 -0.91
C LEU A 62 -6.34 0.70 -1.69
N GLU A 63 -5.71 0.15 -2.72
CA GLU A 63 -4.81 0.89 -3.62
C GLU A 63 -5.53 2.01 -4.37
N VAL A 64 -6.72 1.71 -4.90
CA VAL A 64 -7.57 2.69 -5.58
C VAL A 64 -7.98 3.78 -4.62
N VAL A 65 -8.49 3.42 -3.43
CA VAL A 65 -8.95 4.39 -2.43
C VAL A 65 -7.81 5.30 -1.99
N TYR A 66 -6.63 4.76 -1.64
CA TYR A 66 -5.53 5.62 -1.21
C TYR A 66 -5.05 6.52 -2.34
N THR A 67 -4.99 6.02 -3.58
CA THR A 67 -4.54 6.81 -4.73
C THR A 67 -5.48 7.97 -4.99
N ILE A 68 -6.81 7.73 -4.94
CA ILE A 68 -7.82 8.78 -5.06
C ILE A 68 -7.69 9.80 -3.92
N CYS A 69 -7.54 9.35 -2.67
CA CYS A 69 -7.32 10.23 -1.53
C CYS A 69 -6.06 11.10 -1.69
N CYS A 70 -4.96 10.53 -2.18
CA CYS A 70 -3.72 11.25 -2.47
C CYS A 70 -3.89 12.28 -3.61
N LEU A 71 -4.64 11.94 -4.66
CA LEU A 71 -4.97 12.86 -5.77
C LEU A 71 -5.82 14.03 -5.27
N LEU A 72 -6.88 13.74 -4.51
CA LEU A 72 -7.71 14.76 -3.87
C LEU A 72 -6.88 15.64 -2.92
N GLY A 73 -6.01 15.03 -2.12
CA GLY A 73 -5.08 15.75 -1.25
C GLY A 73 -4.16 16.67 -2.04
N THR A 74 -3.60 16.20 -3.16
CA THR A 74 -2.79 17.04 -4.06
C THR A 74 -3.59 18.21 -4.60
N TYR A 75 -4.81 17.96 -5.08
CA TYR A 75 -5.70 18.98 -5.62
C TYR A 75 -6.07 20.04 -4.57
N TYR A 76 -6.50 19.62 -3.38
CA TYR A 76 -6.91 20.54 -2.32
C TYR A 76 -5.74 21.33 -1.75
N LEU A 77 -4.56 20.72 -1.57
CA LEU A 77 -3.36 21.43 -1.14
C LEU A 77 -2.93 22.49 -2.16
N TYR A 78 -2.98 22.16 -3.46
CA TYR A 78 -2.66 23.11 -4.52
C TYR A 78 -3.66 24.27 -4.57
N LYS A 79 -4.96 23.97 -4.47
CA LYS A 79 -6.03 24.98 -4.50
C LYS A 79 -5.96 25.94 -3.31
N ASN A 80 -5.57 25.45 -2.13
CA ASN A 80 -5.58 26.21 -0.87
C ASN A 80 -4.19 26.76 -0.49
N ILE A 81 -3.21 26.77 -1.40
CA ILE A 81 -1.83 27.17 -1.07
C ILE A 81 -1.71 28.63 -0.59
N ASN A 82 -2.62 29.51 -1.04
CA ASN A 82 -2.65 30.94 -0.70
C ASN A 82 -3.78 31.29 0.29
N THR A 83 -4.38 30.30 0.94
CA THR A 83 -5.48 30.52 1.88
C THR A 83 -4.99 30.63 3.33
N SER A 84 -5.90 30.96 4.25
CA SER A 84 -5.61 30.97 5.69
C SER A 84 -4.99 29.63 6.18
N PRO A 85 -4.15 29.67 7.23
CA PRO A 85 -3.55 28.46 7.81
C PRO A 85 -4.58 27.40 8.21
N GLU A 86 -5.75 27.82 8.69
CA GLU A 86 -6.86 26.93 9.07
C GLU A 86 -7.42 26.20 7.84
N GLN A 87 -7.66 26.91 6.75
CA GLN A 87 -8.16 26.33 5.50
C GLN A 87 -7.13 25.40 4.86
N PHE A 88 -5.84 25.76 4.91
CA PHE A 88 -4.77 24.89 4.44
C PHE A 88 -4.64 23.63 5.30
N HIS A 89 -4.81 23.74 6.62
CA HIS A 89 -4.78 22.59 7.52
C HIS A 89 -5.91 21.60 7.22
N GLU A 90 -7.13 22.10 6.98
CA GLU A 90 -8.28 21.27 6.58
C GLU A 90 -8.06 20.58 5.23
N ALA A 91 -7.41 21.26 4.27
CA ALA A 91 -7.07 20.71 2.96
C ALA A 91 -6.10 19.51 3.03
N LYS A 92 -5.38 19.30 4.14
CA LYS A 92 -4.48 18.16 4.33
C LYS A 92 -5.23 16.83 4.59
N LYS A 93 -6.49 16.86 5.04
CA LYS A 93 -7.22 15.65 5.48
C LYS A 93 -7.22 14.52 4.45
N PRO A 94 -7.54 14.75 3.16
CA PRO A 94 -7.55 13.67 2.18
C PRO A 94 -6.16 13.07 1.94
N ALA A 95 -5.11 13.91 1.98
CA ALA A 95 -3.73 13.44 1.89
C ALA A 95 -3.36 12.54 3.07
N LEU A 96 -3.71 12.93 4.31
CA LEU A 96 -3.46 12.13 5.50
C LEU A 96 -4.19 10.78 5.46
N ILE A 97 -5.46 10.78 5.07
CA ILE A 97 -6.25 9.54 4.93
C ILE A 97 -5.61 8.62 3.90
N GLY A 98 -5.22 9.14 2.73
CA GLY A 98 -4.56 8.35 1.69
C GLY A 98 -3.22 7.75 2.18
N LEU A 99 -2.38 8.55 2.81
CA LEU A 99 -1.10 8.06 3.35
C LEU A 99 -1.28 7.02 4.46
N LEU A 100 -2.30 7.15 5.31
CA LEU A 100 -2.61 6.15 6.34
C LEU A 100 -3.09 4.83 5.75
N ILE A 101 -3.95 4.86 4.72
CA ILE A 101 -4.38 3.65 4.02
C ILE A 101 -3.19 2.97 3.34
N ALA A 102 -2.33 3.74 2.68
CA ALA A 102 -1.13 3.20 2.07
C ALA A 102 -0.20 2.59 3.13
N LEU A 103 0.03 3.28 4.25
CA LEU A 103 0.83 2.75 5.36
C LEU A 103 0.24 1.44 5.90
N PHE A 104 -1.08 1.37 6.11
CA PHE A 104 -1.75 0.15 6.52
C PHE A 104 -1.52 -0.99 5.52
N LEU A 105 -1.70 -0.72 4.22
CA LEU A 105 -1.53 -1.73 3.18
C LEU A 105 -0.09 -2.27 3.13
N TYR A 106 0.90 -1.38 3.08
CA TYR A 106 2.29 -1.79 2.92
C TYR A 106 2.93 -2.30 4.20
N TYR A 107 2.66 -1.66 5.33
CA TYR A 107 3.22 -2.09 6.60
C TYR A 107 2.42 -3.26 7.18
N VAL A 108 1.12 -3.09 7.46
CA VAL A 108 0.34 -4.17 8.10
C VAL A 108 0.11 -5.32 7.12
N GLY A 109 -0.28 -5.02 5.88
CA GLY A 109 -0.56 -6.04 4.86
C GLY A 109 0.68 -6.81 4.42
N PHE A 110 1.70 -6.11 3.89
CA PHE A 110 2.86 -6.79 3.30
C PHE A 110 3.98 -7.09 4.29
N GLN A 111 4.36 -6.15 5.16
CA GLN A 111 5.44 -6.40 6.11
C GLN A 111 4.96 -7.29 7.26
N VAL A 112 3.94 -6.90 8.03
CA VAL A 112 3.50 -7.68 9.20
C VAL A 112 2.84 -8.99 8.77
N ILE A 113 1.78 -8.95 7.96
CA ILE A 113 1.08 -10.18 7.57
C ILE A 113 1.91 -10.98 6.55
N GLY A 114 2.41 -10.34 5.49
CA GLY A 114 3.19 -11.04 4.46
C GLY A 114 4.47 -11.69 4.99
N ILE A 115 5.29 -10.98 5.77
CA ILE A 115 6.57 -11.52 6.27
C ILE A 115 6.34 -12.41 7.49
N GLU A 116 5.70 -11.92 8.56
CA GLU A 116 5.66 -12.67 9.83
C GLU A 116 4.69 -13.86 9.82
N TRP A 117 3.57 -13.74 9.09
CA TRP A 117 2.61 -14.83 8.99
C TRP A 117 2.96 -15.77 7.83
N PHE A 118 3.18 -15.22 6.63
CA PHE A 118 3.37 -16.00 5.40
C PHE A 118 4.84 -16.26 5.02
N ASN A 119 5.83 -15.77 5.77
CA ASN A 119 7.26 -15.92 5.47
C ASN A 119 7.61 -15.49 4.05
N MET A 120 6.97 -14.42 3.55
CA MET A 120 7.13 -13.91 2.19
C MET A 120 8.59 -13.58 1.85
N ASP A 121 9.39 -13.20 2.83
CA ASP A 121 10.80 -12.86 2.67
C ASP A 121 11.71 -14.07 2.40
N GLU A 122 11.27 -15.29 2.67
CA GLU A 122 12.00 -16.51 2.32
C GLU A 122 11.94 -16.82 0.82
N SER A 123 10.94 -16.30 0.10
CA SER A 123 10.77 -16.54 -1.33
C SER A 123 11.71 -15.66 -2.15
N LYS A 124 12.52 -16.27 -3.02
CA LYS A 124 13.44 -15.54 -3.92
C LYS A 124 12.73 -14.83 -5.08
N THR A 125 11.57 -15.33 -5.48
CA THR A 125 10.85 -14.85 -6.68
C THR A 125 9.57 -14.09 -6.31
N TRP A 126 8.87 -14.54 -5.27
CA TRP A 126 7.53 -14.06 -4.92
C TRP A 126 7.55 -13.29 -3.60
N SER A 127 8.29 -12.18 -3.59
CA SER A 127 8.42 -11.32 -2.41
C SER A 127 8.18 -9.85 -2.75
N TYR A 128 7.33 -9.22 -1.94
CA TYR A 128 7.13 -7.76 -1.96
C TYR A 128 7.91 -7.04 -0.86
N LYS A 129 8.83 -7.72 -0.15
CA LYS A 129 9.54 -7.14 1.00
C LYS A 129 10.23 -5.83 0.65
N ASP A 130 11.15 -5.83 -0.31
CA ASP A 130 11.95 -4.63 -0.61
C ASP A 130 11.07 -3.52 -1.20
N ARG A 131 10.11 -3.88 -2.05
CA ARG A 131 9.15 -2.92 -2.63
C ARG A 131 8.32 -2.24 -1.54
N SER A 132 7.73 -3.02 -0.64
CA SER A 132 6.90 -2.47 0.45
C SER A 132 7.73 -1.64 1.43
N GLN A 133 8.96 -2.08 1.75
CA GLN A 133 9.88 -1.31 2.59
C GLN A 133 10.20 0.06 1.97
N HIS A 134 10.59 0.13 0.69
CA HIS A 134 10.87 1.42 0.04
C HIS A 134 9.65 2.36 0.01
N ILE A 135 8.44 1.81 -0.17
CA ILE A 135 7.22 2.60 -0.14
C ILE A 135 6.97 3.16 1.27
N ILE A 136 7.16 2.36 2.31
CA ILE A 136 7.01 2.81 3.71
C ILE A 136 8.05 3.86 4.07
N ASP A 137 9.33 3.64 3.70
CA ASP A 137 10.43 4.56 3.95
C ASP A 137 10.17 5.95 3.36
N PHE A 138 9.43 6.03 2.26
CA PHE A 138 9.01 7.30 1.66
C PHE A 138 7.71 7.85 2.28
N ILE A 139 6.69 7.02 2.47
CA ILE A 139 5.36 7.43 2.93
C ILE A 139 5.38 7.88 4.39
N PHE A 140 6.15 7.22 5.26
CA PHE A 140 6.13 7.50 6.69
C PHE A 140 6.68 8.89 7.04
N PRO A 141 7.87 9.33 6.56
CA PRO A 141 8.32 10.71 6.77
C PRO A 141 7.39 11.75 6.14
N LEU A 142 6.82 11.45 4.97
CA LEU A 142 5.86 12.35 4.32
C LEU A 142 4.57 12.51 5.14
N LEU A 143 4.07 11.43 5.75
CA LEU A 143 2.91 11.46 6.64
C LEU A 143 3.19 12.37 7.84
N ILE A 144 4.36 12.21 8.48
CA ILE A 144 4.78 13.08 9.59
C ILE A 144 4.84 14.54 9.13
N TYR A 145 5.51 14.80 8.01
CA TYR A 145 5.67 16.16 7.47
C TYR A 145 4.32 16.84 7.21
N ILE A 146 3.35 16.12 6.63
CA ILE A 146 2.02 16.68 6.38
C ILE A 146 1.23 16.86 7.68
N ALA A 147 1.35 15.91 8.63
CA ALA A 147 0.63 15.94 9.89
C ALA A 147 1.06 17.10 10.81
N ILE A 148 2.30 17.57 10.69
CA ILE A 148 2.79 18.73 11.46
C ILE A 148 1.88 19.94 11.20
N LYS A 149 1.43 20.55 12.31
CA LYS A 149 0.64 21.77 12.28
C LYS A 149 1.54 22.94 11.87
N ILE A 150 1.04 23.80 11.00
CA ILE A 150 1.70 25.06 10.71
C ILE A 150 1.27 25.99 11.84
N GLU A 151 2.14 26.20 12.82
CA GLU A 151 1.95 27.22 13.85
C GLU A 151 2.46 28.55 13.31
N HIS A 152 1.63 29.59 13.44
CA HIS A 152 2.00 30.99 13.22
C HIS A 152 2.05 31.70 14.57
#